data_AF-A0AAF0EDV9-F1
#
_entry.id   AF-A0AAF0EDV9-F1
#
_cell.length_a   1.000
_cell.length_b   1.000
_cell.length_c   1.000
_cell.angle_alpha   90.00
_cell.angle_beta   90.00
_cell.angle_gamma   90.00
#
_symmetry.space_group_name_H-M   'P 1'
#
loop_
_entity.id
_entity.type
_entity.pdbx_description
1 polymer ?
#
loop_
_entity_poly.entity_id
_entity_poly.type
_entity_poly.pdbx_seq_one_letter_code
_entity_poly.pdbx_strand_id
1 'polypeptide(L)'
;MRPSSVVQSGMPTGPKWIGWWGAFGGPAQKGIKSYAVSSFQQNPFAGVFQGYLFNGFRRAVKHLPYSGIPFALGYLIYTWGNKESAYVNSKAGHLAHGGEH
;
A
#
# COMPACT_ATOMS: atom_id res chain seq x y z
N MET A 1 8.51 54.88 28.99
CA MET A 1 8.83 53.97 27.88
C MET A 1 7.59 53.18 27.51
N ARG A 2 7.13 53.23 26.26
CA ARG A 2 6.06 52.34 25.77
C ARG A 2 6.72 51.02 25.37
N PRO A 3 6.29 49.85 25.88
CA PRO A 3 6.84 48.57 25.44
C PRO A 3 6.60 48.43 23.93
N SER A 4 7.66 48.22 23.15
CA SER A 4 7.55 47.89 21.73
C SER A 4 6.89 46.52 21.57
N SER A 5 6.01 46.40 20.59
CA SER A 5 5.34 45.14 20.27
C SER A 5 6.37 44.05 19.95
N VAL A 6 6.11 42.83 20.43
CA VAL A 6 6.92 41.64 20.12
C VAL A 6 6.98 41.47 18.59
N VAL A 7 8.17 41.58 18.01
CA VAL A 7 8.40 41.28 16.59
C VAL A 7 8.28 39.77 16.41
N GLN A 8 7.14 39.32 15.92
CA GLN A 8 6.95 37.95 15.46
C GLN A 8 7.69 37.80 14.12
N SER A 9 8.74 37.00 14.08
CA SER A 9 9.73 36.95 12.99
C SER A 9 9.26 36.24 11.71
N GLY A 10 8.00 35.79 11.62
CA GLY A 10 7.48 35.02 10.49
C GLY A 10 6.35 35.73 9.75
N MET A 11 6.38 35.67 8.41
CA MET A 11 5.23 36.04 7.58
C MET A 11 4.07 35.05 7.81
N PRO A 12 2.81 35.50 7.89
CA PRO A 12 1.67 34.60 8.03
C PRO A 12 1.66 33.53 6.94
N THR A 13 1.70 32.26 7.33
CA THR A 13 1.53 31.16 6.38
C THR A 13 0.04 30.90 6.17
N GLY A 14 -0.38 30.64 4.92
CA GLY A 14 -1.76 30.34 4.58
C GLY A 14 -2.35 29.12 5.33
N PRO A 15 -3.67 28.88 5.19
CA PRO A 15 -4.35 27.79 5.89
C PRO A 15 -3.75 26.43 5.51
N LYS A 16 -3.66 25.53 6.51
CA LYS A 16 -3.12 24.17 6.36
C LYS A 16 -4.10 23.18 6.96
N TRP A 17 -4.15 21.97 6.38
CA TRP A 17 -4.97 20.87 6.87
C TRP A 17 -4.39 20.16 8.11
N ILE A 18 -3.15 20.48 8.47
CA ILE A 18 -2.46 19.91 9.62
C ILE A 18 -1.65 21.00 10.34
N GLY A 19 -1.81 21.06 11.67
CA GLY A 19 -1.01 21.94 12.54
C GLY A 19 0.08 21.20 13.30
N TRP A 20 0.35 21.61 14.54
CA TRP A 20 1.40 21.04 15.40
C TRP A 20 0.82 20.36 16.65
N TRP A 21 1.68 19.80 17.51
CA TRP A 21 1.29 19.30 18.83
C TRP A 21 0.51 20.38 19.60
N GLY A 22 -0.68 20.01 20.07
CA GLY A 22 -1.62 20.93 20.74
C GLY A 22 -2.61 21.64 19.82
N ALA A 23 -2.39 21.65 18.50
CA ALA A 23 -3.26 22.30 17.51
C ALA A 23 -3.25 21.57 16.16
N PHE A 24 -3.52 20.26 16.16
CA PHE A 24 -3.43 19.42 14.95
C PHE A 24 -4.42 19.77 13.83
N GLY A 25 -5.52 20.48 14.14
CA GLY A 25 -6.57 20.82 13.17
C GLY A 25 -7.68 19.78 13.03
N GLY A 26 -7.69 18.76 13.89
CA GLY A 26 -8.79 17.79 13.96
C GLY A 26 -10.00 18.32 14.76
N PRO A 27 -11.14 17.59 14.73
CA PRO A 27 -12.30 17.93 15.53
C PRO A 27 -12.00 17.84 17.03
N ALA A 28 -12.74 18.60 17.84
CA ALA A 28 -12.62 18.53 19.29
C ALA A 28 -13.02 17.14 19.80
N GLN A 29 -12.16 16.52 20.61
CA GLN A 29 -12.39 15.20 21.20
C GLN A 29 -12.64 15.36 22.72
N LYS A 30 -13.74 14.81 23.21
CA LYS A 30 -14.09 14.82 24.64
C LYS A 30 -14.62 13.45 25.04
N GLY A 31 -14.17 12.94 26.20
CA GLY A 31 -14.66 11.68 26.78
C GLY A 31 -13.93 10.40 26.34
N ILE A 32 -12.96 10.49 25.41
CA ILE A 32 -12.15 9.35 24.99
C ILE A 32 -10.97 9.19 25.97
N LYS A 33 -10.83 8.00 26.55
CA LYS A 33 -9.72 7.65 27.45
C LYS A 33 -8.88 6.55 26.79
N SER A 34 -7.57 6.78 26.69
CA SER A 34 -6.62 5.83 26.10
C SER A 34 -5.70 5.28 27.19
N TYR A 35 -5.51 3.97 27.19
CA TYR A 35 -4.64 3.26 28.14
C TYR A 35 -3.56 2.51 27.37
N ALA A 36 -2.35 2.50 27.92
CA ALA A 36 -1.22 1.75 27.36
C ALA A 36 -0.38 1.17 28.50
N VAL A 37 0.29 0.05 28.24
CA VAL A 37 1.26 -0.59 29.14
C VAL A 37 2.67 -0.29 28.63
N SER A 38 3.64 -0.08 29.53
CA SER A 38 5.03 0.14 29.13
C SER A 38 5.56 -1.03 28.28
N SER A 39 6.29 -0.74 27.22
CA SER A 39 6.86 -1.76 26.34
C SER A 39 7.83 -2.69 27.08
N PHE A 40 8.49 -2.23 28.14
CA PHE A 40 9.37 -3.04 28.99
C PHE A 40 8.62 -4.03 29.89
N GLN A 41 7.30 -3.90 30.01
CA GLN A 41 6.43 -4.79 30.77
C GLN A 41 5.66 -5.78 29.87
N GLN A 42 5.85 -5.72 28.56
CA GLN A 42 5.20 -6.58 27.58
C GLN A 42 6.21 -7.54 26.95
N ASN A 43 5.74 -8.71 26.51
CA ASN A 43 6.52 -9.56 25.63
C ASN A 43 6.26 -9.12 24.17
N PRO A 44 7.26 -8.58 23.46
CA PRO A 44 7.07 -7.98 22.14
C PRO A 44 6.64 -8.97 21.04
N PHE A 45 6.89 -10.27 21.22
CA PHE A 45 6.53 -11.31 20.24
C PHE A 45 5.42 -12.25 20.72
N ALA A 46 4.73 -11.90 21.80
CA ALA A 46 3.61 -12.69 22.31
C ALA A 46 2.55 -12.88 21.20
N GLY A 47 2.29 -14.15 20.85
CA GLY A 47 1.23 -14.50 19.89
C GLY A 47 1.51 -14.13 18.44
N VAL A 48 2.73 -13.78 18.05
CA VAL A 48 3.03 -13.37 16.65
C VAL A 48 2.73 -14.50 15.66
N PHE A 49 3.13 -15.74 15.94
CA PHE A 49 2.87 -16.86 15.03
C PHE A 49 1.37 -17.19 14.92
N GLN A 50 0.71 -17.42 16.06
CA GLN A 50 -0.73 -17.73 16.08
C GLN A 50 -1.57 -16.57 15.51
N GLY A 51 -1.22 -15.33 15.84
CA GLY A 51 -1.92 -14.15 15.35
C GLY A 51 -1.70 -13.91 13.86
N TYR A 52 -0.46 -13.96 13.39
CA TYR A 52 -0.12 -13.63 12.01
C TYR A 52 -0.45 -14.73 11.01
N LEU A 53 -0.32 -16.01 11.38
CA LEU A 53 -0.66 -17.10 10.46
C LEU A 53 -2.14 -17.03 10.04
N PHE A 54 -3.06 -16.94 11.00
CA PHE A 54 -4.50 -16.91 10.68
C PHE A 54 -4.95 -15.53 10.17
N ASN A 55 -4.53 -14.42 10.81
CA ASN A 55 -4.95 -13.09 10.38
C ASN A 55 -4.26 -12.63 9.11
N GLY A 56 -2.98 -12.96 8.94
CA GLY A 56 -2.21 -12.69 7.73
C GLY A 56 -2.79 -13.43 6.53
N PHE A 57 -3.08 -14.73 6.67
CA PHE A 57 -3.77 -15.50 5.63
C PHE A 57 -5.14 -14.91 5.28
N ARG A 58 -5.98 -14.63 6.30
CA ARG A 58 -7.29 -14.01 6.11
C ARG A 58 -7.19 -12.67 5.37
N ARG A 59 -6.17 -11.85 5.66
CA ARG A 59 -5.93 -10.57 4.98
C ARG A 59 -5.44 -10.79 3.56
N ALA A 60 -4.52 -11.71 3.32
CA ALA A 60 -3.99 -12.02 2.00
C ALA A 60 -5.13 -12.47 1.07
N VAL A 61 -5.95 -13.44 1.49
CA VAL A 61 -7.05 -13.96 0.68
C VAL A 61 -8.06 -12.88 0.30
N LYS A 62 -8.33 -11.89 1.17
CA LYS A 62 -9.21 -10.76 0.84
C LYS A 62 -8.67 -9.86 -0.27
N HIS A 63 -7.34 -9.75 -0.39
CA HIS A 63 -6.71 -8.93 -1.42
C HIS A 63 -6.36 -9.71 -2.69
N LEU A 64 -6.27 -11.05 -2.60
CA LEU A 64 -5.90 -11.91 -3.72
C LEU A 64 -6.77 -11.71 -4.99
N PRO A 65 -8.08 -11.44 -4.95
CA PRO A 65 -8.83 -11.18 -6.17
C PRO A 65 -8.34 -9.93 -6.91
N TYR A 66 -7.95 -8.88 -6.17
CA TYR A 66 -7.56 -7.61 -6.78
C TYR A 66 -6.16 -7.63 -7.39
N SER A 67 -5.24 -8.42 -6.82
CA SER A 67 -3.87 -8.56 -7.33
C SER A 67 -3.64 -9.85 -8.10
N GLY A 68 -4.15 -10.97 -7.60
CA GLY A 68 -3.98 -12.29 -8.19
C GLY A 68 -4.62 -12.44 -9.57
N ILE A 69 -5.79 -11.85 -9.80
CA ILE A 69 -6.44 -11.87 -11.13
C ILE A 69 -5.56 -11.19 -12.19
N PRO A 70 -5.12 -9.93 -12.04
CA PRO A 70 -4.27 -9.29 -13.06
C PRO A 70 -2.93 -10.00 -13.23
N PHE A 71 -2.31 -10.53 -12.17
CA PHE A 71 -1.08 -11.31 -12.31
C PHE A 71 -1.29 -12.62 -13.06
N ALA A 72 -2.37 -13.36 -12.76
CA ALA A 72 -2.70 -14.59 -13.46
C ALA A 72 -2.98 -14.31 -14.94
N LEU A 73 -3.77 -13.29 -15.25
CA LEU A 73 -4.05 -12.88 -16.63
C LEU A 73 -2.78 -12.50 -17.38
N GLY A 74 -1.94 -11.66 -16.78
CA GLY A 74 -0.66 -11.24 -17.38
C GLY A 74 0.25 -12.45 -17.67
N TYR A 75 0.34 -13.39 -16.73
CA TYR A 75 1.13 -14.61 -16.92
C TYR A 75 0.56 -15.50 -18.04
N LEU A 76 -0.77 -15.66 -18.12
CA LEU A 76 -1.41 -16.46 -19.16
C LEU A 76 -1.19 -15.84 -20.55
N ILE A 77 -1.34 -14.52 -20.69
CA ILE A 77 -1.09 -13.80 -21.95
C ILE A 77 0.37 -13.94 -22.36
N TYR A 78 1.30 -13.75 -21.41
CA TYR A 78 2.73 -13.88 -21.66
C TYR A 78 3.14 -15.28 -22.10
N THR A 79 2.66 -16.31 -21.40
CA THR A 79 2.98 -17.71 -21.74
C THR A 79 2.38 -18.15 -23.07
N TRP A 80 1.18 -17.67 -23.40
CA TRP A 80 0.59 -17.87 -24.72
C TRP A 80 1.42 -17.17 -25.80
N GLY A 81 1.74 -15.89 -25.62
CA GLY A 81 2.49 -15.10 -26.61
C GLY A 81 3.88 -15.68 -26.89
N ASN A 82 4.59 -16.16 -25.88
CA ASN A 82 5.89 -16.83 -26.08
C ASN A 82 5.78 -18.13 -26.88
N LYS A 83 4.74 -18.94 -26.63
CA LYS A 83 4.51 -20.19 -27.38
C LYS A 83 4.14 -19.91 -28.83
N GLU A 84 3.27 -18.94 -29.04
CA GLU A 84 2.84 -18.52 -30.37
C GLU A 84 4.00 -17.95 -31.17
N SER A 85 4.78 -17.04 -30.58
CA SER A 85 5.99 -16.49 -31.18
C SER A 85 7.00 -17.59 -31.57
N ALA A 86 7.21 -18.58 -30.69
CA ALA A 86 8.09 -19.71 -30.99
C ALA A 86 7.52 -20.61 -32.11
N TYR A 87 6.21 -20.81 -32.17
CA TYR A 87 5.55 -21.60 -33.22
C TYR A 87 5.64 -20.91 -34.58
N VAL A 88 5.27 -19.63 -34.67
CA VAL A 88 5.31 -18.86 -35.93
C VAL A 88 6.72 -18.80 -36.51
N ASN A 89 7.75 -18.68 -35.66
CA ASN A 89 9.15 -18.68 -36.08
C ASN A 89 9.74 -20.10 -36.28
N SER A 90 8.94 -21.15 -36.12
CA SER A 90 9.36 -22.53 -36.40
C SER A 90 9.16 -22.87 -37.87
N LYS A 91 9.85 -23.91 -38.35
CA LYS A 91 9.66 -24.42 -39.72
C LYS A 91 8.20 -24.81 -39.99
N ALA A 92 7.55 -25.45 -39.02
CA ALA A 92 6.15 -25.85 -39.13
C ALA A 92 5.21 -24.65 -39.20
N GLY A 93 5.47 -23.60 -38.42
CA GLY A 93 4.71 -22.35 -38.46
C GLY A 93 4.87 -21.60 -39.79
N HIS A 94 6.10 -21.53 -40.32
CA HIS A 94 6.34 -20.95 -41.65
C HIS A 94 5.66 -21.75 -42.77
N LEU A 95 5.59 -23.08 -42.68
CA LEU A 95 4.84 -23.92 -43.63
C LEU A 95 3.33 -23.71 -43.52
N ALA A 96 2.80 -23.58 -42.30
CA ALA A 96 1.38 -23.38 -42.05
C ALA A 96 0.90 -21.97 -42.47
N HIS A 97 1.72 -20.94 -42.29
CA HIS A 97 1.40 -19.55 -42.65
C HIS A 97 1.87 -19.13 -44.05
N GLY A 98 2.83 -19.84 -44.65
CA GLY A 98 3.36 -19.56 -45.98
C GLY A 98 2.49 -20.03 -47.14
N GLY A 99 1.40 -20.75 -46.86
CA GLY A 99 0.42 -21.22 -47.86
C GLY A 99 -0.78 -20.29 -48.10
N GLU A 100 -0.86 -19.14 -47.41
CA GLU A 100 -1.93 -18.14 -47.58
C GLU A 100 -1.53 -16.96 -48.51
N HIS A 101 -0.81 -17.27 -49.60
CA HIS A 101 -0.53 -16.34 -50.69
C HIS A 101 -0.98 -16.91 -52.04
#